data_AF-A0A2D9HD22-F1
#
_entry.id   AF-A0A2D9HD22-F1
#
_cell.length_a   1.000
_cell.length_b   1.000
_cell.length_c   1.000
_cell.angle_alpha   90.00
_cell.angle_beta   90.00
_cell.angle_gamma   90.00
#
_symmetry.space_group_name_H-M   'P 1'
#
loop_
_entity.id
_entity.type
_entity.pdbx_description
1 polymer ?
#
loop_
_entity_poly.entity_id
_entity_poly.type
_entity_poly.pdbx_seq_one_letter_code
_entity_poly.pdbx_strand_id
1 'polypeptide(L)' 'MTALLPALLIASGSVHGITVYEGDRPQRFGVTILDRLPRGLGPNLDLILARLTGDQIEHTGVIAGMSGSPVYRNGEL' A
#
# COMPACT_ATOMS: atom_id res chain seq x y z
N MET A 1 -0.14 -10.86 1.53
CA MET A 1 0.31 -10.56 2.91
C MET A 1 0.20 -9.06 3.12
N THR A 2 -0.32 -8.63 4.27
CA THR A 2 -0.90 -7.29 4.55
C THR A 2 0.16 -6.18 4.58
N ALA A 3 -0.03 -5.12 3.81
CA ALA A 3 0.73 -3.86 3.91
C ALA A 3 -0.05 -2.84 4.73
N LEU A 4 0.63 -2.15 5.64
CA LEU A 4 0.06 -1.06 6.44
C LEU A 4 0.29 0.27 5.73
N LEU A 5 -0.79 0.89 5.27
CA LEU A 5 -0.79 2.21 4.64
C LEU A 5 -1.42 3.22 5.60
N PRO A 6 -0.82 4.40 5.82
CA PRO A 6 -1.42 5.44 6.66
C PRO A 6 -2.73 5.91 6.02
N ALA A 7 -3.82 5.72 6.75
CA ALA A 7 -5.18 5.86 6.23
C ALA A 7 -5.65 7.32 6.29
N LEU A 8 -5.71 7.99 5.14
CA LEU A 8 -6.73 9.00 4.89
C LEU A 8 -7.79 8.36 3.97
N LEU A 9 -8.92 7.99 4.58
CA LEU A 9 -10.21 7.66 3.96
C LEU A 9 -10.16 6.92 2.61
N ILE A 10 -10.19 5.58 2.60
CA ILE A 10 -10.31 4.87 1.33
C ILE A 10 -11.46 3.86 1.34
N ALA A 11 -12.58 4.28 0.74
CA ALA A 11 -13.55 3.36 0.15
C ALA A 11 -12.84 2.47 -0.88
N SER A 12 -13.20 1.18 -0.94
CA SER A 12 -12.69 0.18 -1.88
C SER A 12 -12.38 0.77 -3.26
N GLY A 13 -11.20 0.45 -3.80
CA GLY A 13 -10.78 1.03 -5.07
C GLY A 13 -9.35 0.66 -5.48
N SER A 14 -9.04 0.98 -6.74
CA SER A 14 -7.70 0.82 -7.30
C SER A 14 -6.89 2.10 -7.09
N VAL A 15 -5.70 1.93 -6.52
CA VAL A 15 -4.70 2.97 -6.25
C VAL A 15 -3.33 2.44 -6.71
N HIS A 16 -2.31 3.29 -6.75
CA HIS A 16 -0.96 2.86 -7.11
C HIS A 16 0.06 3.31 -6.07
N GLY A 17 0.97 2.43 -5.70
CA GLY A 17 2.09 2.75 -4.83
C GLY A 17 3.35 3.05 -5.61
N ILE A 18 4.27 3.79 -5.00
CA ILE A 18 5.62 4.00 -5.52
C ILE A 18 6.63 3.50 -4.50
N THR A 19 7.57 2.69 -4.97
CA THR A 19 8.67 2.17 -4.15
C THR A 19 9.95 2.07 -4.95
N VAL A 20 11.08 1.87 -4.28
CA VAL A 20 12.37 1.59 -4.91
C VAL A 20 12.76 0.17 -4.51
N TYR A 21 12.74 -0.77 -5.46
CA TYR A 21 13.14 -2.15 -5.19
C TYR A 21 14.66 -2.33 -5.21
N GLU A 22 15.37 -1.55 -6.04
CA GLU A 22 16.81 -1.64 -6.22
C GLU A 22 17.38 -0.27 -6.63
N GLY A 23 18.54 0.08 -6.07
CA GLY A 23 19.22 1.35 -6.34
C GLY A 23 18.41 2.54 -5.86
N ASP A 24 18.11 3.45 -6.78
CA ASP A 24 17.42 4.71 -6.53
C ASP A 24 16.21 4.93 -7.46
N ARG A 25 15.85 3.93 -8.28
CA ARG A 25 14.82 4.07 -9.32
C ARG A 25 13.42 3.85 -8.75
N PRO A 26 12.54 4.87 -8.74
CA PRO A 26 11.16 4.70 -8.31
C PRO A 26 10.37 3.87 -9.33
N GLN A 27 9.64 2.90 -8.83
CA GLN A 27 8.79 2.00 -9.61
C GLN A 27 7.38 1.97 -9.04
N ARG A 28 6.40 1.84 -9.94
CA ARG A 28 4.98 1.78 -9.58
C ARG A 28 4.53 0.35 -9.35
N PHE A 29 3.65 0.15 -8.39
CA PHE A 29 2.92 -1.12 -8.22
C PHE A 29 1.43 -0.84 -8.05
N GLY A 30 0.61 -1.80 -8.48
CA GLY A 30 -0.83 -1.74 -8.32
C GLY A 30 -1.23 -2.08 -6.89
N VAL A 31 -2.25 -1.39 -6.39
CA VAL A 31 -2.81 -1.60 -5.06
C VAL A 31 -4.33 -1.60 -5.18
N THR A 32 -4.97 -2.67 -4.72
CA THR A 32 -6.43 -2.75 -4.61
C THR A 32 -6.80 -2.82 -3.15
N ILE A 33 -7.53 -1.83 -2.66
CA ILE A 33 -8.02 -1.81 -1.29
C ILE A 33 -9.28 -2.67 -1.19
N LEU A 34 -9.20 -3.69 -0.35
CA LEU A 34 -10.24 -4.69 -0.16
C LEU A 34 -11.20 -4.28 0.95
N ASP A 35 -10.65 -3.90 2.10
CA ASP A 35 -11.45 -3.53 3.27
C ASP A 35 -10.64 -2.66 4.25
N ARG A 36 -11.35 -2.03 5.20
CA ARG A 36 -10.78 -1.30 6.33
C ARG A 36 -11.35 -1.86 7.61
N LEU A 37 -10.48 -2.31 8.51
CA LEU A 37 -10.82 -2.70 9.87
C LEU A 37 -10.56 -1.51 10.82
N PRO A 38 -11.61 -0.83 11.32
CA PRO A 38 -11.45 0.32 12.19
C PRO A 38 -10.83 -0.08 13.52
N ARG A 39 -9.84 0.67 14.00
CA ARG A 39 -9.08 0.37 15.23
C ARG A 39 -8.44 -1.02 15.24
N GLY A 40 -8.14 -1.58 14.07
CA GLY A 40 -7.58 -2.93 13.92
C GLY A 40 -6.19 -3.10 14.54
N LEU A 41 -5.46 -2.00 14.79
CA LEU A 41 -4.13 -2.02 15.41
C LEU A 41 -4.05 -1.21 16.71
N GLY A 42 -5.14 -0.57 17.15
CA GLY A 42 -5.18 0.22 18.37
C GLY A 42 -6.11 1.42 18.28
N PRO A 43 -6.25 2.19 19.38
CA PRO A 43 -7.02 3.43 19.38
C PRO A 43 -6.50 4.39 18.30
N ASN A 44 -7.41 4.88 17.45
CA ASN A 44 -7.12 5.78 16.33
C ASN A 44 -6.19 5.21 15.24
N LEU A 45 -5.97 3.89 15.20
CA LEU A 45 -5.16 3.24 14.18
C LEU A 45 -5.95 2.15 13.46
N ASP A 46 -6.44 2.49 12.27
CA ASP A 46 -7.14 1.57 11.39
C ASP A 46 -6.17 0.63 10.68
N LEU A 47 -6.64 -0.58 10.39
CA LEU A 47 -5.93 -1.54 9.55
C LEU A 47 -6.58 -1.56 8.16
N ILE A 48 -5.80 -1.30 7.11
CA ILE A 48 -6.25 -1.45 5.72
C ILE A 48 -5.82 -2.81 5.18
N LEU A 49 -6.76 -3.54 4.58
CA LEU A 49 -6.47 -4.74 3.82
C LEU A 49 -6.36 -4.39 2.34
N ALA A 50 -5.20 -4.69 1.75
CA ALA A 50 -4.94 -4.43 0.34
C ALA A 50 -4.31 -5.64 -0.37
N ARG A 51 -4.60 -5.76 -1.66
CA ARG A 51 -3.92 -6.66 -2.60
C ARG A 51 -2.96 -5.85 -3.45
N LEU A 52 -1.73 -6.34 -3.60
CA LEU A 52 -0.68 -5.71 -4.39
C LEU A 52 -0.50 -6.50 -5.68
N THR A 53 -0.25 -5.81 -6.79
CA THR A 53 -0.02 -6.43 -8.11
C THR A 53 1.12 -5.75 -8.85
N GLY A 54 1.81 -6.48 -9.71
CA GLY A 54 2.93 -6.00 -10.51
C GLY A 54 4.14 -6.92 -10.46
N ASP A 55 4.92 -6.92 -11.53
CA ASP A 55 5.95 -7.92 -11.83
C ASP A 55 6.92 -8.17 -10.66
N GLN A 56 7.42 -7.11 -10.02
CA GLN A 56 8.36 -7.26 -8.91
C GLN A 56 7.67 -7.65 -7.59
N ILE A 57 6.53 -7.03 -7.26
CA ILE A 57 5.88 -7.20 -5.95
C ILE A 57 5.18 -8.55 -5.80
N GLU A 58 4.78 -9.17 -6.90
CA GLU A 58 4.19 -10.52 -6.91
C GLU A 58 5.21 -11.59 -6.54
N HIS A 59 6.50 -11.34 -6.82
CA HIS A 59 7.58 -12.25 -6.49
C HIS A 59 8.24 -11.93 -5.13
N THR A 60 8.42 -10.64 -4.81
CA THR A 60 9.10 -10.24 -3.57
C THR A 60 8.17 -10.17 -2.36
N GLY A 61 6.87 -9.95 -2.59
CA GLY A 61 5.95 -9.52 -1.54
C GLY A 61 6.34 -8.16 -0.94
N VAL A 62 5.81 -7.87 0.25
CA VAL A 62 6.18 -6.68 1.03
C VAL A 62 7.51 -6.96 1.73
N ILE A 63 8.53 -6.16 1.40
CA ILE A 63 9.88 -6.26 1.99
C ILE A 63 10.12 -5.17 3.04
N ALA A 64 11.09 -5.40 3.94
CA ALA A 64 11.50 -4.39 4.91
C ALA A 64 11.93 -3.09 4.20
N GLY A 65 11.43 -1.95 4.69
CA GLY A 65 11.68 -0.63 4.09
C GLY A 65 10.50 -0.05 3.31
N MET A 66 9.48 -0.83 2.97
CA MET A 66 8.30 -0.32 2.22
C MET A 66 7.31 0.49 3.06
N SER A 67 7.48 0.55 4.39
CA SER A 67 6.52 1.23 5.30
C SER A 67 6.39 2.74 5.04
N GLY A 68 7.29 3.35 4.27
CA GLY A 68 7.24 4.76 3.88
C GLY A 68 6.80 5.02 2.44
N SER A 69 6.45 3.98 1.68
CA SER A 69 6.09 4.14 0.27
C SER A 69 4.77 4.92 0.12
N PRO A 70 4.75 6.04 -0.63
CA PRO A 70 3.51 6.77 -0.87
C PRO A 70 2.59 5.96 -1.78
N VAL A 71 1.29 6.04 -1.50
CA VAL A 71 0.22 5.42 -2.29
C VAL A 71 -0.74 6.48 -2.76
N TYR A 72 -1.00 6.52 -4.06
CA TYR A 72 -1.74 7.58 -4.71
C TYR A 72 -3.07 7.08 -5.28
N ARG A 73 -4.11 7.88 -5.10
CA ARG A 73 -5.41 7.73 -5.77
C ARG A 73 -5.61 8.92 -6.71
N ASN A 74 -5.82 8.66 -8.00
CA ASN A 74 -6.05 9.73 -8.99
C ASN A 74 -4.96 10.83 -9.04
N GLY A 75 -3.73 10.51 -8.63
CA GLY A 75 -2.61 11.47 -8.57
C GLY A 75 -2.48 12.22 -7.25
N GLU A 76 -3.42 12.03 -6.33
CA GLU A 76 -3.40 12.60 -4.98
C GLU A 76 -2.89 11.55 -3.99
N LEU A 77 -2.14 12.00 -2.97
CA LEU A 77 -1.63 11.17 -1.88
C LEU A 77 -2.71 10.98 -0.81
#